data_AF-A0A0E3NXX8-F1
#
_entry.id   AF-A0A0E3NXX8-F1
#
_cell.length_a   1.000
_cell.length_b   1.000
_cell.length_c   1.000
_cell.angle_alpha   90.00
_cell.angle_beta   90.00
_cell.angle_gamma   90.00
#
_symmetry.space_group_name_H-M   'P 1'
#
loop_
_entity.id
_entity.type
_entity.pdbx_description
1 polymer ?
#
loop_
_entity_poly.entity_id
_entity_poly.type
_entity_poly.pdbx_seq_one_letter_code
_entity_poly.pdbx_strand_id
1 'polypeptide(L)'
;MVRAPLIISDGLKSQNIAEVEIRQKHFKSVKIGSDIVAADSMVVMSHFKGHIVAGFGGAIKNLAMGCAPAAGKKDQHYPTSPHVVEERCIACGKCVEICPVGAASIEGDSSKLDPSICISCGQCMEVCPEEAIDLNWETDIPEFLECLTEYAYGAVKDKQERVGYINFLLNITPDCDCVPWSDAPIVPDIGILASTDPVALDQASYDLVNKQVGFKGSSLQCNHEAGADKFKGAWPKVDGTHQLEYGEKIGLGNRDYELVEI
;
A
#
# COMPACT_ATOMS: atom_id res chain seq x y z
N MET A 1 30.29 4.37 -6.56
CA MET A 1 29.46 5.56 -6.34
C MET A 1 28.73 5.84 -7.64
N VAL A 2 27.42 5.61 -7.68
CA VAL A 2 26.60 5.95 -8.84
C VAL A 2 26.55 7.47 -8.87
N ARG A 3 27.06 8.13 -9.93
CA ARG A 3 27.07 9.59 -10.08
C ARG A 3 25.69 10.15 -10.48
N ALA A 4 24.63 9.54 -9.96
CA ALA A 4 23.26 9.97 -10.20
C ALA A 4 22.86 11.02 -9.15
N PRO A 5 22.21 12.13 -9.54
CA PRO A 5 21.68 13.09 -8.58
C PRO A 5 20.53 12.46 -7.78
N LEU A 6 20.43 12.81 -6.50
CA LEU A 6 19.26 12.51 -5.68
C LEU A 6 18.28 13.69 -5.78
N ILE A 7 17.05 13.41 -6.21
CA ILE A 7 15.98 14.39 -6.35
C ILE A 7 14.77 13.89 -5.55
N ILE A 8 14.25 14.74 -4.66
CA ILE A 8 12.99 14.50 -3.96
C ILE A 8 11.88 15.10 -4.81
N SER A 9 11.15 14.26 -5.54
CA SER A 9 10.29 14.69 -6.65
C SER A 9 9.10 15.57 -6.26
N ASP A 10 8.61 15.45 -5.03
CA ASP A 10 7.57 16.31 -4.44
C ASP A 10 8.15 17.44 -3.58
N GLY A 11 9.48 17.60 -3.58
CA GLY A 11 10.23 18.59 -2.82
C GLY A 11 10.35 18.26 -1.34
N LEU A 12 11.28 18.94 -0.65
CA LEU A 12 11.62 18.66 0.76
C LEU A 12 10.44 18.81 1.75
N LYS A 13 9.40 19.56 1.37
CA LYS A 13 8.19 19.77 2.16
C LYS A 13 6.95 19.11 1.55
N SER A 14 7.11 18.27 0.52
CA SER A 14 6.00 17.63 -0.18
C SER A 14 4.99 18.65 -0.77
N GLN A 15 5.51 19.72 -1.37
CA GLN A 15 4.71 20.83 -1.94
C GLN A 15 4.84 20.96 -3.47
N ASN A 16 5.78 20.25 -4.10
CA ASN A 16 5.92 20.22 -5.56
C ASN A 16 4.95 19.17 -6.13
N ILE A 17 3.71 19.59 -6.35
CA ILE A 17 2.59 18.72 -6.70
C ILE A 17 2.05 19.09 -8.08
N ALA A 18 1.82 18.09 -8.91
CA ALA A 18 1.02 18.16 -10.12
C ALA A 18 -0.28 17.36 -9.94
N GLU A 19 -1.39 17.90 -10.40
CA GLU A 19 -2.66 17.17 -10.48
C GLU A 19 -2.76 16.45 -11.83
N VAL A 20 -2.93 15.13 -11.78
CA VAL A 20 -3.10 14.28 -12.95
C VAL A 20 -4.54 13.82 -13.02
N GLU A 21 -5.26 14.25 -14.05
CA GLU A 21 -6.64 13.81 -14.28
C GLU A 21 -6.67 12.34 -14.68
N ILE A 22 -7.47 11.50 -14.03
CA ILE A 22 -7.56 10.04 -14.33
C ILE A 22 -8.99 9.57 -14.58
N ARG A 23 -10.00 10.28 -14.07
CA ARG A 23 -11.44 9.96 -14.21
C ARG A 23 -11.78 8.51 -13.86
N GLN A 24 -11.23 8.01 -12.76
CA GLN A 24 -11.49 6.65 -12.27
C GLN A 24 -12.62 6.68 -11.21
N LYS A 25 -12.86 5.56 -10.54
CA LYS A 25 -14.02 5.35 -9.63
C LYS A 25 -14.02 6.33 -8.47
N HIS A 26 -12.87 6.51 -7.82
CA HIS A 26 -12.72 7.28 -6.59
C HIS A 26 -12.22 8.70 -6.86
N PHE A 27 -11.31 8.85 -7.82
CA PHE A 27 -10.67 10.14 -8.11
C PHE A 27 -10.89 10.61 -9.55
N LYS A 28 -11.32 11.87 -9.67
CA LYS A 28 -11.27 12.59 -10.96
C LYS A 28 -9.84 12.94 -11.33
N SER A 29 -9.04 13.36 -10.35
CA SER A 29 -7.62 13.64 -10.46
C SER A 29 -6.89 13.16 -9.21
N VAL A 30 -5.60 12.81 -9.36
CA VAL A 30 -4.71 12.40 -8.27
C VAL A 30 -3.51 13.33 -8.18
N LYS A 31 -2.94 13.45 -6.99
CA LYS A 31 -1.78 14.32 -6.72
C LYS A 31 -0.49 13.54 -6.88
N ILE A 32 0.38 13.93 -7.83
CA ILE A 32 1.66 13.26 -8.10
C ILE A 32 2.79 14.28 -7.95
N GLY A 33 3.98 13.85 -7.51
CA GLY A 33 5.16 14.73 -7.48
C GLY A 33 5.46 15.29 -8.88
N SER A 34 5.60 16.60 -9.02
CA SER A 34 5.69 17.23 -10.35
C SER A 34 6.86 16.71 -11.19
N ASP A 35 7.99 16.37 -10.55
CA ASP A 35 9.16 15.86 -11.27
C ASP A 35 8.93 14.44 -11.81
N ILE A 36 8.08 13.63 -11.14
CA ILE A 36 7.63 12.34 -11.68
C ILE A 36 6.77 12.58 -12.92
N VAL A 37 5.84 13.53 -12.88
CA VAL A 37 5.00 13.89 -14.03
C VAL A 37 5.85 14.39 -15.20
N ALA A 38 6.86 15.22 -14.93
CA ALA A 38 7.76 15.76 -15.95
C ALA A 38 8.75 14.75 -16.53
N ALA A 39 9.02 13.63 -15.84
CA ALA A 39 9.94 12.61 -16.33
C ALA A 39 9.42 11.93 -17.61
N ASP A 40 10.29 11.82 -18.63
CA ASP A 40 9.98 11.19 -19.92
C ASP A 40 9.82 9.66 -19.85
N SER A 41 10.50 9.04 -18.88
CA SER A 41 10.58 7.59 -18.67
C SER A 41 10.97 7.29 -17.22
N MET A 42 10.63 6.11 -16.73
CA MET A 42 10.95 5.68 -15.37
C MET A 42 11.43 4.23 -15.33
N VAL A 43 12.29 3.93 -14.36
CA VAL A 43 12.55 2.56 -13.91
C VAL A 43 12.12 2.47 -12.46
N VAL A 44 11.14 1.63 -12.17
CA VAL A 44 10.57 1.45 -10.83
C VAL A 44 11.18 0.20 -10.21
N MET A 45 11.82 0.37 -9.06
CA MET A 45 12.48 -0.72 -8.33
C MET A 45 11.73 -0.96 -7.03
N SER A 46 11.14 -2.15 -6.87
CA SER A 46 10.31 -2.50 -5.73
C SER A 46 10.84 -3.72 -5.02
N HIS A 47 10.78 -3.69 -3.70
CA HIS A 47 10.94 -4.88 -2.89
C HIS A 47 9.57 -5.55 -2.76
N PHE A 48 9.40 -6.72 -3.36
CA PHE A 48 8.13 -7.43 -3.32
C PHE A 48 8.01 -8.22 -2.02
N LYS A 49 7.09 -7.82 -1.14
CA LYS A 49 6.89 -8.43 0.18
C LYS A 49 5.52 -8.18 0.77
N GLY A 50 5.24 -8.67 1.99
CA GLY A 50 3.94 -8.52 2.64
C GLY A 50 3.63 -7.07 3.05
N HIS A 51 2.35 -6.81 3.35
CA HIS A 51 1.90 -5.51 3.88
C HIS A 51 0.59 -5.67 4.66
N ILE A 52 0.53 -5.10 5.87
CA ILE A 52 -0.61 -5.25 6.80
C ILE A 52 -1.98 -4.96 6.19
N VAL A 53 -2.16 -3.82 5.52
CA VAL A 53 -3.46 -3.40 4.93
C VAL A 53 -3.58 -3.62 3.42
N ALA A 54 -2.48 -3.92 2.73
CA ALA A 54 -2.48 -4.11 1.27
C ALA A 54 -2.30 -5.58 0.86
N GLY A 55 -2.05 -6.48 1.81
CA GLY A 55 -1.68 -7.88 1.59
C GLY A 55 -0.21 -8.01 1.20
N PHE A 56 0.19 -7.31 0.14
CA PHE A 56 1.56 -7.21 -0.33
C PHE A 56 1.89 -5.79 -0.82
N GLY A 57 3.18 -5.49 -0.90
CA GLY A 57 3.73 -4.33 -1.58
C GLY A 57 4.59 -4.79 -2.76
N GLY A 58 4.27 -4.29 -3.96
CA GLY A 58 5.01 -4.52 -5.20
C GLY A 58 5.13 -3.23 -6.01
N ALA A 59 5.23 -3.35 -7.33
CA ALA A 59 5.26 -2.24 -8.28
C ALA A 59 4.06 -1.30 -8.14
N ILE A 60 2.84 -1.81 -7.99
CA ILE A 60 1.62 -1.00 -7.88
C ILE A 60 1.67 -0.12 -6.62
N LYS A 61 1.90 -0.73 -5.46
CA LYS A 61 2.01 0.01 -4.19
C LYS A 61 3.18 1.00 -4.21
N ASN A 62 4.31 0.62 -4.81
CA ASN A 62 5.48 1.49 -4.92
C ASN A 62 5.17 2.73 -5.78
N LEU A 63 4.56 2.55 -6.95
CA LEU A 63 4.08 3.67 -7.76
C LEU A 63 3.13 4.57 -6.97
N ALA A 64 2.10 3.97 -6.37
CA ALA A 64 1.04 4.69 -5.68
C ALA A 64 1.54 5.53 -4.50
N MET A 65 2.32 4.92 -3.61
CA MET A 65 2.83 5.59 -2.41
C MET A 65 4.11 6.38 -2.68
N GLY A 66 4.98 5.89 -3.56
CA GLY A 66 6.28 6.49 -3.86
C GLY A 66 6.19 7.74 -4.73
N CYS A 67 5.23 7.80 -5.65
CA CYS A 67 5.05 8.96 -6.54
C CYS A 67 4.10 10.01 -5.95
N ALA A 68 3.38 9.69 -4.87
CA ALA A 68 2.43 10.60 -4.24
C ALA A 68 3.11 11.50 -3.20
N PRO A 69 2.73 12.80 -3.16
CA PRO A 69 3.07 13.67 -2.05
C PRO A 69 2.32 13.23 -0.78
N ALA A 70 2.69 13.76 0.38
CA ALA A 70 2.01 13.53 1.66
C ALA A 70 0.49 13.73 1.57
N ALA A 71 0.03 14.73 0.82
CA ALA A 71 -1.40 14.94 0.58
C ALA A 71 -2.04 13.80 -0.24
N GLY A 72 -1.34 13.28 -1.25
CA GLY A 72 -1.84 12.16 -2.07
C GLY A 72 -1.82 10.83 -1.31
N LYS A 73 -0.83 10.62 -0.44
CA LYS A 73 -0.79 9.47 0.48
C LYS A 73 -1.99 9.48 1.43
N LYS A 74 -2.40 10.67 1.90
CA LYS A 74 -3.62 10.82 2.71
C LYS A 74 -4.88 10.50 1.92
N ASP A 75 -5.00 11.00 0.69
CA ASP A 75 -6.15 10.67 -0.17
C ASP A 75 -6.31 9.15 -0.33
N GLN A 76 -5.20 8.42 -0.52
CA GLN A 76 -5.22 6.95 -0.65
C GLN A 76 -5.73 6.25 0.62
N HIS A 77 -5.41 6.77 1.81
CA HIS A 77 -5.85 6.21 3.11
C HIS A 77 -7.21 6.74 3.59
N TYR A 78 -7.85 7.63 2.84
CA TYR A 78 -9.13 8.19 3.25
C TYR A 78 -10.20 7.11 3.56
N PRO A 79 -10.35 6.04 2.75
CA PRO A 79 -11.32 4.98 3.02
C PRO A 79 -11.12 4.25 4.35
N THR A 80 -9.89 4.21 4.87
CA THR A 80 -9.56 3.57 6.16
C THR A 80 -9.80 4.54 7.33
N SER A 81 -10.97 5.17 7.37
CA SER A 81 -11.34 6.05 8.47
C SER A 81 -11.57 5.21 9.74
N PRO A 82 -10.73 5.37 10.77
CA PRO A 82 -10.80 4.50 11.95
C PRO A 82 -12.06 4.75 12.77
N HIS A 83 -12.52 3.72 13.47
CA HIS A 83 -13.63 3.78 14.42
C HIS A 83 -13.19 3.29 15.81
N VAL A 84 -13.93 3.71 16.83
CA VAL A 84 -13.68 3.28 18.21
C VAL A 84 -14.48 2.01 18.50
N VAL A 85 -13.79 0.97 18.99
CA VAL A 85 -14.39 -0.24 19.54
C VAL A 85 -14.73 0.03 21.00
N GLU A 86 -15.99 0.33 21.27
CA GLU A 86 -16.47 0.84 22.56
C GLU A 86 -16.15 -0.10 23.72
N GLU A 87 -16.19 -1.41 23.49
CA GLU A 87 -15.95 -2.42 24.50
C GLU A 87 -14.50 -2.44 25.01
N ARG A 88 -13.57 -1.89 24.23
CA ARG A 88 -12.15 -1.75 24.59
C ARG A 88 -11.80 -0.34 25.08
N CYS A 89 -12.67 0.64 24.83
CA CYS A 89 -12.36 2.03 25.12
C CYS A 89 -12.48 2.31 26.62
N ILE A 90 -11.45 2.96 27.19
CA ILE A 90 -11.44 3.41 28.60
C ILE A 90 -11.61 4.94 28.72
N ALA A 91 -12.04 5.61 27.65
CA ALA A 91 -12.20 7.08 27.57
C ALA A 91 -11.00 7.90 28.08
N CYS A 92 -9.76 7.43 27.87
CA CYS A 92 -8.56 8.11 28.38
C CYS A 92 -8.23 9.45 27.68
N GLY A 93 -8.88 9.78 26.56
CA GLY A 93 -8.73 11.07 25.87
C GLY A 93 -7.47 11.27 25.03
N LYS A 94 -6.50 10.35 25.04
CA LYS A 94 -5.26 10.48 24.24
C LYS A 94 -5.52 10.69 22.73
N CYS A 95 -6.55 10.04 22.19
CA CYS A 95 -6.97 10.19 20.81
C CYS A 95 -7.51 11.60 20.49
N VAL A 96 -8.13 12.26 21.48
CA VAL A 96 -8.57 13.67 21.41
C VAL A 96 -7.38 14.61 21.40
N GLU A 97 -6.42 14.39 22.31
CA GLU A 97 -5.23 15.23 22.45
C GLU A 97 -4.35 15.23 21.20
N ILE A 98 -4.16 14.07 20.56
CA ILE A 98 -3.29 13.95 19.39
C ILE A 98 -3.96 14.40 18.09
N CYS A 99 -5.30 14.53 18.05
CA CYS A 99 -6.02 14.72 16.80
C CYS A 99 -5.72 16.10 16.17
N PRO A 100 -5.07 16.17 15.00
CA PRO A 100 -4.64 17.44 14.41
C PRO A 100 -5.80 18.27 13.84
N VAL A 101 -6.96 17.64 13.66
CA VAL A 101 -8.15 18.23 13.03
C VAL A 101 -9.37 18.24 13.97
N GLY A 102 -9.21 17.81 15.22
CA GLY A 102 -10.30 17.80 16.20
C GLY A 102 -11.45 16.84 15.87
N ALA A 103 -11.18 15.77 15.14
CA ALA A 103 -12.18 14.75 14.79
C ALA A 103 -12.54 13.80 15.96
N ALA A 104 -11.77 13.81 17.05
CA ALA A 104 -11.99 12.94 18.19
C ALA A 104 -12.63 13.69 19.37
N SER A 105 -13.60 13.07 20.03
CA SER A 105 -14.27 13.58 21.25
C SER A 105 -14.43 12.48 22.29
N ILE A 106 -14.74 12.86 23.54
CA ILE A 106 -15.20 11.93 24.59
C ILE A 106 -16.70 12.12 24.77
N GLU A 107 -17.45 11.02 24.68
CA GLU A 107 -18.90 11.00 24.87
C GLU A 107 -19.26 9.89 25.87
N GLY A 108 -19.58 10.29 27.10
CA GLY A 108 -19.83 9.35 28.20
C GLY A 108 -18.56 8.58 28.56
N ASP A 109 -18.65 7.25 28.53
CA ASP A 109 -17.56 6.33 28.91
C ASP A 109 -16.73 5.84 27.72
N SER A 110 -16.90 6.43 26.53
CA SER A 110 -16.13 6.08 25.33
C SER A 110 -15.69 7.30 24.52
N SER A 111 -14.66 7.13 23.70
CA SER A 111 -14.27 8.12 22.70
C SER A 111 -15.08 7.94 21.42
N LYS A 112 -15.28 9.02 20.67
CA LYS A 112 -15.91 9.01 19.35
C LYS A 112 -14.99 9.66 18.33
N LEU A 113 -15.12 9.21 17.08
CA LEU A 113 -14.43 9.75 15.92
C LEU A 113 -15.49 10.21 14.92
N ASP A 114 -15.43 11.49 14.54
CA ASP A 114 -16.27 12.04 13.48
C ASP A 114 -15.59 11.79 12.12
N PRO A 115 -16.12 10.86 11.30
CA PRO A 115 -15.52 10.54 10.00
C PRO A 115 -15.62 11.71 9.01
N SER A 116 -16.52 12.68 9.22
CA SER A 116 -16.65 13.84 8.32
C SER A 116 -15.52 14.87 8.49
N ILE A 117 -14.82 14.83 9.63
CA ILE A 117 -13.67 15.69 9.96
C ILE A 117 -12.36 14.90 9.86
N CYS A 118 -12.43 13.59 10.07
CA CYS A 118 -11.26 12.70 10.05
C CYS A 118 -10.49 12.80 8.72
N ILE A 119 -9.17 12.90 8.82
CA ILE A 119 -8.25 12.90 7.67
C ILE A 119 -7.47 11.58 7.55
N SER A 120 -7.93 10.52 8.21
CA SER A 120 -7.35 9.17 8.22
C SER A 120 -5.84 9.13 8.45
N CYS A 121 -5.34 9.96 9.38
CA CYS A 121 -3.91 10.06 9.65
C CYS A 121 -3.33 8.95 10.55
N GLY A 122 -4.18 8.11 11.14
CA GLY A 122 -3.77 6.97 11.98
C GLY A 122 -3.20 7.31 13.37
N GLN A 123 -2.92 8.58 13.68
CA GLN A 123 -2.28 8.96 14.96
C GLN A 123 -3.06 8.53 16.20
N CYS A 124 -4.40 8.53 16.14
CA CYS A 124 -5.22 8.07 17.25
C CYS A 124 -5.06 6.57 17.52
N MET A 125 -4.90 5.74 16.47
CA MET A 125 -4.64 4.31 16.60
C MET A 125 -3.30 4.06 17.28
N GLU A 126 -2.26 4.80 16.89
CA GLU A 126 -0.90 4.66 17.43
C GLU A 126 -0.83 4.98 18.94
N VAL A 127 -1.59 5.97 19.41
CA VAL A 127 -1.53 6.39 20.83
C VAL A 127 -2.52 5.66 21.74
N CYS A 128 -3.41 4.83 21.19
CA CYS A 128 -4.44 4.15 21.97
C CYS A 128 -3.85 2.98 22.78
N PRO A 129 -3.83 3.06 24.12
CA PRO A 129 -3.18 2.04 24.94
C PRO A 129 -3.94 0.70 24.98
N GLU A 130 -5.24 0.74 24.70
CA GLU A 130 -6.12 -0.45 24.70
C GLU A 130 -6.36 -0.99 23.28
N GLU A 131 -5.66 -0.43 22.28
CA GLU A 131 -5.86 -0.75 20.86
C GLU A 131 -7.35 -0.64 20.43
N ALA A 132 -8.11 0.23 21.09
CA ALA A 132 -9.56 0.37 20.94
C ALA A 132 -9.98 1.14 19.68
N ILE A 133 -9.05 1.43 18.77
CA ILE A 133 -9.31 2.17 17.53
C ILE A 133 -8.87 1.29 16.37
N ASP A 134 -9.82 0.94 15.50
CA ASP A 134 -9.65 -0.10 14.47
C ASP A 134 -10.21 0.35 13.12
N LEU A 135 -9.90 -0.42 12.07
CA LEU A 135 -10.43 -0.26 10.73
C LEU A 135 -11.60 -1.20 10.51
N ASN A 136 -12.55 -0.84 9.63
CA ASN A 136 -13.50 -1.81 9.15
C ASN A 136 -12.87 -2.59 7.99
N TRP A 137 -12.20 -3.69 8.34
CA TRP A 137 -11.40 -4.48 7.40
C TRP A 137 -12.16 -4.99 6.17
N GLU A 138 -13.48 -5.24 6.30
CA GLU A 138 -14.29 -5.77 5.20
C GLU A 138 -14.71 -4.69 4.19
N THR A 139 -14.98 -3.46 4.67
CA THR A 139 -15.47 -2.37 3.81
C THR A 139 -14.36 -1.44 3.35
N ASP A 140 -13.40 -1.14 4.23
CA ASP A 140 -12.46 -0.06 4.03
C ASP A 140 -11.26 -0.50 3.17
N ILE A 141 -10.84 -1.76 3.32
CA ILE A 141 -9.65 -2.30 2.66
C ILE A 141 -9.83 -2.43 1.14
N PRO A 142 -10.95 -2.96 0.61
CA PRO A 142 -11.16 -2.98 -0.83
C PRO A 142 -11.13 -1.57 -1.46
N GLU A 143 -11.76 -0.58 -0.83
CA GLU A 143 -11.74 0.81 -1.31
C GLU A 143 -10.34 1.43 -1.22
N PHE A 144 -9.60 1.17 -0.14
CA PHE A 144 -8.19 1.57 -0.02
C PHE A 144 -7.34 1.00 -1.16
N LEU A 145 -7.48 -0.29 -1.47
CA LEU A 145 -6.74 -0.93 -2.55
C LEU A 145 -7.10 -0.35 -3.94
N GLU A 146 -8.36 0.01 -4.17
CA GLU A 146 -8.78 0.71 -5.39
C GLU A 146 -8.15 2.11 -5.45
N CYS A 147 -8.23 2.90 -4.38
CA CYS A 147 -7.61 4.23 -4.28
C CYS A 147 -6.09 4.20 -4.49
N LEU A 148 -5.40 3.23 -3.87
CA LEU A 148 -3.98 2.95 -4.07
C LEU A 148 -3.69 2.72 -5.56
N THR A 149 -4.46 1.85 -6.20
CA THR A 149 -4.25 1.47 -7.60
C THR A 149 -4.55 2.62 -8.57
N GLU A 150 -5.54 3.47 -8.29
CA GLU A 150 -5.80 4.69 -9.06
C GLU A 150 -4.62 5.68 -8.99
N TYR A 151 -3.95 5.77 -7.85
CA TYR A 151 -2.73 6.57 -7.70
C TYR A 151 -1.55 6.00 -8.50
N ALA A 152 -1.40 4.67 -8.54
CA ALA A 152 -0.41 4.02 -9.40
C ALA A 152 -0.69 4.33 -10.88
N TYR A 153 -1.96 4.29 -11.31
CA TYR A 153 -2.38 4.68 -12.65
C TYR A 153 -2.03 6.13 -12.99
N GLY A 154 -2.31 7.07 -12.09
CA GLY A 154 -1.96 8.47 -12.30
C GLY A 154 -0.45 8.72 -12.38
N ALA A 155 0.37 7.96 -11.64
CA ALA A 155 1.82 8.11 -11.65
C ALA A 155 2.46 7.82 -13.02
N VAL A 156 1.87 6.89 -13.78
CA VAL A 156 2.40 6.43 -15.09
C VAL A 156 1.56 6.89 -16.28
N LYS A 157 0.52 7.69 -16.04
CA LYS A 157 -0.32 8.24 -17.10
C LYS A 157 0.54 9.01 -18.11
N ASP A 158 0.25 8.80 -19.40
CA ASP A 158 0.91 9.39 -20.57
C ASP A 158 2.37 8.93 -20.80
N LYS A 159 2.84 7.92 -20.04
CA LYS A 159 4.17 7.32 -20.19
C LYS A 159 4.19 5.79 -20.02
N GLN A 160 3.05 5.12 -20.11
CA GLN A 160 2.92 3.67 -19.86
C GLN A 160 3.93 2.82 -20.68
N GLU A 161 4.14 3.16 -21.95
CA GLU A 161 5.10 2.48 -22.83
C GLU A 161 6.59 2.79 -22.54
N ARG A 162 6.86 3.66 -21.57
CA ARG A 162 8.19 4.19 -21.23
C ARG A 162 8.56 3.97 -19.76
N VAL A 163 7.87 3.05 -19.09
CA VAL A 163 8.18 2.65 -17.72
C VAL A 163 8.58 1.18 -17.68
N GLY A 164 9.74 0.89 -17.08
CA GLY A 164 10.17 -0.46 -16.73
C GLY A 164 10.03 -0.69 -15.22
N TYR A 165 9.72 -1.91 -14.83
CA TYR A 165 9.49 -2.31 -13.44
C TYR A 165 10.40 -3.48 -13.08
N ILE A 166 10.94 -3.45 -11.87
CA ILE A 166 11.81 -4.50 -11.32
C ILE A 166 11.33 -4.82 -9.91
N ASN A 167 10.97 -6.08 -9.67
CA ASN A 167 10.62 -6.59 -8.35
C ASN A 167 11.75 -7.46 -7.80
N PHE A 168 12.23 -7.13 -6.61
CA PHE A 168 13.17 -7.93 -5.82
C PHE A 168 12.37 -8.82 -4.87
N LEU A 169 12.39 -10.12 -5.11
CA LEU A 169 11.75 -11.15 -4.28
C LEU A 169 12.80 -11.81 -3.40
N LEU A 170 13.37 -11.00 -2.53
CA LEU A 170 14.40 -11.36 -1.56
C LEU A 170 13.85 -10.98 -0.18
N ASN A 171 14.24 -11.66 0.89
CA ASN A 171 13.89 -11.31 2.27
C ASN A 171 12.40 -10.93 2.43
N ILE A 172 11.51 -11.79 1.92
CA ILE A 172 10.07 -11.54 1.83
C ILE A 172 9.46 -11.65 3.24
N THR A 173 9.37 -10.52 3.93
CA THR A 173 8.82 -10.41 5.29
C THR A 173 7.30 -10.16 5.28
N PRO A 174 6.60 -10.40 6.41
CA PRO A 174 5.15 -10.17 6.54
C PRO A 174 4.77 -8.70 6.40
N ASP A 175 5.57 -7.77 6.91
CA ASP A 175 5.36 -6.33 6.79
C ASP A 175 6.26 -5.71 5.73
N CYS A 176 5.82 -4.56 5.21
CA CYS A 176 6.52 -3.81 4.19
C CYS A 176 7.67 -2.97 4.76
N ASP A 177 8.63 -2.57 3.94
CA ASP A 177 9.79 -1.75 4.36
C ASP A 177 9.44 -0.34 4.88
N CYS A 178 8.15 0.04 4.86
CA CYS A 178 7.69 1.29 5.45
C CYS A 178 7.60 1.25 6.98
N VAL A 179 7.64 0.07 7.60
CA VAL A 179 7.73 -0.06 9.06
C VAL A 179 9.20 -0.26 9.49
N PRO A 180 9.62 0.26 10.66
CA PRO A 180 11.03 0.19 11.07
C PRO A 180 11.44 -1.20 11.59
N TRP A 181 10.50 -2.14 11.69
CA TRP A 181 10.73 -3.53 12.06
C TRP A 181 9.81 -4.43 11.24
N SER A 182 10.24 -5.66 10.99
CA SER A 182 9.36 -6.76 10.56
C SER A 182 9.92 -8.07 11.05
N ASP A 183 9.12 -9.13 11.01
CA ASP A 183 9.54 -10.46 11.42
C ASP A 183 10.48 -11.13 10.39
N ALA A 184 10.92 -12.35 10.67
CA ALA A 184 11.65 -13.19 9.73
C ALA A 184 10.88 -13.39 8.41
N PRO A 185 11.59 -13.65 7.29
CA PRO A 185 10.94 -13.97 6.01
C PRO A 185 9.88 -15.07 6.13
N ILE A 186 8.84 -14.99 5.31
CA ILE A 186 7.76 -15.99 5.26
C ILE A 186 8.03 -17.09 4.23
N VAL A 187 8.92 -16.85 3.26
CA VAL A 187 9.35 -17.80 2.22
C VAL A 187 10.85 -17.59 1.90
N PRO A 188 11.52 -18.54 1.22
CA PRO A 188 12.88 -18.34 0.70
C PRO A 188 12.97 -17.22 -0.34
N ASP A 189 14.17 -16.71 -0.56
CA ASP A 189 14.49 -15.81 -1.68
C ASP A 189 14.21 -16.51 -3.02
N ILE A 190 13.59 -15.79 -3.95
CA ILE A 190 13.19 -16.30 -5.27
C ILE A 190 14.07 -15.70 -6.36
N GLY A 191 14.36 -14.39 -6.28
CA GLY A 191 15.22 -13.71 -7.24
C GLY A 191 14.70 -12.33 -7.62
N ILE A 192 14.92 -11.95 -8.88
CA ILE A 192 14.55 -10.64 -9.43
C ILE A 192 13.68 -10.86 -10.66
N LEU A 193 12.54 -10.19 -10.70
CA LEU A 193 11.66 -10.16 -11.86
C LEU A 193 11.69 -8.77 -12.49
N ALA A 194 11.49 -8.69 -13.79
CA ALA A 194 11.35 -7.44 -14.52
C ALA A 194 10.22 -7.52 -15.55
N SER A 195 9.55 -6.39 -15.80
CA SER A 195 8.47 -6.28 -16.77
C SER A 195 8.31 -4.83 -17.23
N THR A 196 7.59 -4.61 -18.33
CA THR A 196 7.05 -3.29 -18.72
C THR A 196 5.59 -3.12 -18.30
N ASP A 197 5.00 -4.13 -17.66
CA ASP A 197 3.64 -4.12 -17.14
C ASP A 197 3.68 -4.34 -15.62
N PRO A 198 3.22 -3.39 -14.80
CA PRO A 198 3.30 -3.47 -13.33
C PRO A 198 2.30 -4.48 -12.75
N VAL A 199 1.16 -4.70 -13.39
CA VAL A 199 0.13 -5.64 -12.91
C VAL A 199 0.62 -7.07 -13.17
N ALA A 200 1.16 -7.34 -14.36
CA ALA A 200 1.71 -8.64 -14.70
C ALA A 200 2.91 -8.99 -13.80
N LEU A 201 3.76 -8.00 -13.50
CA LEU A 201 4.92 -8.18 -12.62
C LEU A 201 4.51 -8.54 -11.20
N ASP A 202 3.55 -7.81 -10.63
CA ASP A 202 3.07 -8.07 -9.27
C ASP A 202 2.29 -9.39 -9.20
N GLN A 203 1.50 -9.74 -10.23
CA GLN A 203 0.83 -11.04 -10.34
C GLN A 203 1.85 -12.19 -10.39
N ALA A 204 2.85 -12.11 -11.27
CA ALA A 204 3.91 -13.12 -11.35
C ALA A 204 4.68 -13.26 -10.03
N SER A 205 4.95 -12.13 -9.38
CA SER A 205 5.63 -12.11 -8.09
C SER A 205 4.80 -12.79 -7.00
N TYR A 206 3.50 -12.47 -6.93
CA TYR A 206 2.54 -13.08 -5.99
C TYR A 206 2.47 -14.61 -6.16
N ASP A 207 2.38 -15.06 -7.40
CA ASP A 207 2.28 -16.50 -7.72
C ASP A 207 3.56 -17.25 -7.38
N LEU A 208 4.74 -16.67 -7.67
CA LEU A 208 6.02 -17.30 -7.34
C LEU A 208 6.25 -17.42 -5.84
N VAL A 209 5.81 -16.42 -5.05
CA VAL A 209 5.81 -16.49 -3.59
C VAL A 209 4.90 -17.62 -3.11
N ASN A 210 3.68 -17.70 -3.63
CA ASN A 210 2.72 -18.72 -3.21
C ASN A 210 3.14 -20.15 -3.60
N LYS A 211 3.94 -20.32 -4.67
CA LYS A 211 4.55 -21.61 -5.04
C LYS A 211 5.57 -22.12 -4.01
N GLN A 212 6.09 -21.27 -3.13
CA GLN A 212 7.09 -21.69 -2.13
C GLN A 212 6.45 -22.41 -0.93
N VAL A 213 7.25 -23.20 -0.23
CA VAL A 213 6.91 -23.67 1.12
C VAL A 213 7.21 -22.54 2.11
N GLY A 214 6.20 -22.17 2.91
CA GLY A 214 6.29 -21.09 3.89
C GLY A 214 7.02 -21.51 5.17
N PHE A 215 7.75 -20.59 5.78
CA PHE A 215 8.53 -20.84 6.99
C PHE A 215 7.65 -20.84 8.25
N LYS A 216 7.84 -21.84 9.11
CA LYS A 216 7.11 -22.03 10.39
C LYS A 216 7.69 -21.21 11.57
N GLY A 217 8.81 -20.52 11.36
CA GLY A 217 9.48 -19.67 12.34
C GLY A 217 9.34 -18.18 12.03
N SER A 218 8.25 -17.80 11.39
CA SER A 218 7.89 -16.42 11.03
C SER A 218 6.44 -16.17 11.47
N SER A 219 5.96 -14.94 11.32
CA SER A 219 4.58 -14.56 11.65
C SER A 219 3.55 -15.11 10.66
N LEU A 220 3.97 -15.91 9.66
CA LEU A 220 3.06 -16.68 8.81
C LEU A 220 2.27 -17.66 9.68
N GLN A 221 0.98 -17.40 9.87
CA GLN A 221 0.13 -18.10 10.84
C GLN A 221 -0.40 -19.43 10.28
N CYS A 222 -0.65 -19.47 8.97
CA CYS A 222 -1.14 -20.63 8.24
C CYS A 222 -0.65 -20.62 6.77
N ASN A 223 -1.13 -21.55 5.94
CA ASN A 223 -0.81 -21.65 4.51
C ASN A 223 0.69 -21.92 4.23
N HIS A 224 1.34 -22.77 5.03
CA HIS A 224 2.76 -23.09 4.87
C HIS A 224 3.05 -24.00 3.66
N GLU A 225 2.07 -24.74 3.17
CA GLU A 225 2.21 -25.65 2.04
C GLU A 225 2.42 -24.91 0.71
N ALA A 226 3.18 -25.49 -0.21
CA ALA A 226 3.39 -24.93 -1.54
C ALA A 226 2.07 -24.81 -2.31
N GLY A 227 1.85 -23.67 -2.95
CA GLY A 227 0.64 -23.32 -3.69
C GLY A 227 -0.42 -22.58 -2.85
N ALA A 228 -0.33 -22.60 -1.51
CA ALA A 228 -1.24 -21.85 -0.65
C ALA A 228 -0.87 -20.36 -0.58
N ASP A 229 -1.86 -19.51 -0.31
CA ASP A 229 -1.69 -18.06 -0.27
C ASP A 229 -0.94 -17.60 0.98
N LYS A 230 0.33 -17.23 0.81
CA LYS A 230 1.24 -16.82 1.89
C LYS A 230 0.84 -15.48 2.49
N PHE A 231 0.29 -14.58 1.68
CA PHE A 231 -0.10 -13.25 2.13
C PHE A 231 -1.40 -13.31 2.93
N LYS A 232 -2.37 -14.13 2.52
CA LYS A 232 -3.55 -14.44 3.37
C LYS A 232 -3.17 -15.22 4.63
N GLY A 233 -2.11 -16.04 4.56
CA GLY A 233 -1.58 -16.73 5.74
C GLY A 233 -0.97 -15.79 6.79
N ALA A 234 -0.42 -14.65 6.35
CA ALA A 234 0.12 -13.61 7.23
C ALA A 234 -0.96 -12.61 7.65
N TRP A 235 -1.83 -12.21 6.73
CA TRP A 235 -2.88 -11.20 6.90
C TRP A 235 -4.26 -11.72 6.46
N PRO A 236 -4.94 -12.53 7.30
CA PRO A 236 -6.15 -13.27 6.88
C PRO A 236 -7.35 -12.40 6.49
N LYS A 237 -7.38 -11.15 6.93
CA LYS A 237 -8.49 -10.20 6.65
C LYS A 237 -8.28 -9.39 5.37
N VAL A 238 -7.17 -9.59 4.65
CA VAL A 238 -6.82 -8.78 3.49
C VAL A 238 -6.72 -9.64 2.24
N ASP A 239 -7.45 -9.26 1.20
CA ASP A 239 -7.30 -9.83 -0.12
C ASP A 239 -6.44 -8.95 -1.02
N GLY A 240 -5.12 -9.19 -1.00
CA GLY A 240 -4.18 -8.40 -1.77
C GLY A 240 -4.40 -8.46 -3.28
N THR A 241 -5.03 -9.52 -3.81
CA THR A 241 -5.26 -9.67 -5.26
C THR A 241 -6.29 -8.68 -5.80
N HIS A 242 -7.08 -8.05 -4.94
CA HIS A 242 -8.04 -7.02 -5.34
C HIS A 242 -7.38 -5.85 -6.06
N GLN A 243 -6.15 -5.47 -5.67
CA GLN A 243 -5.39 -4.42 -6.36
C GLN A 243 -4.96 -4.82 -7.78
N LEU A 244 -4.70 -6.12 -8.01
CA LEU A 244 -4.34 -6.66 -9.33
C LEU A 244 -5.56 -6.68 -10.25
N GLU A 245 -6.70 -7.16 -9.75
CA GLU A 245 -7.98 -7.19 -10.46
C GLU A 245 -8.45 -5.79 -10.85
N TYR A 246 -8.38 -4.87 -9.90
CA TYR A 246 -8.76 -3.49 -10.16
C TYR A 246 -7.76 -2.79 -11.09
N GLY A 247 -6.46 -3.07 -10.96
CA GLY A 247 -5.43 -2.54 -11.85
C GLY A 247 -5.67 -2.92 -13.30
N GLU A 248 -5.99 -4.18 -13.56
CA GLU A 248 -6.41 -4.64 -14.89
C GLU A 248 -7.67 -3.94 -15.37
N LYS A 249 -8.70 -3.85 -14.51
CA LYS A 249 -9.97 -3.21 -14.83
C LYS A 249 -9.83 -1.74 -15.26
N ILE A 250 -8.92 -0.98 -14.64
CA ILE A 250 -8.70 0.43 -14.98
C ILE A 250 -7.68 0.64 -16.10
N GLY A 251 -7.10 -0.44 -16.63
CA GLY A 251 -6.10 -0.39 -17.70
C GLY A 251 -4.70 0.03 -17.23
N LEU A 252 -4.33 -0.25 -15.98
CA LEU A 252 -2.97 -0.06 -15.47
C LEU A 252 -2.00 -1.11 -16.06
N GLY A 253 -2.50 -2.29 -16.37
CA GLY A 253 -1.73 -3.42 -16.89
C GLY A 253 -2.61 -4.64 -17.10
N ASN A 254 -2.02 -5.81 -17.30
CA ASN A 254 -2.70 -7.08 -17.50
C ASN A 254 -2.26 -8.10 -16.44
N ARG A 255 -3.15 -9.00 -16.01
CA ARG A 255 -2.78 -10.06 -15.06
C ARG A 255 -2.09 -11.25 -15.73
N ASP A 256 -2.35 -11.49 -17.01
CA ASP A 256 -1.70 -12.55 -17.77
C ASP A 256 -0.22 -12.23 -17.98
N TYR A 257 0.63 -13.25 -17.82
CA TYR A 257 2.07 -13.12 -18.01
C TYR A 257 2.67 -14.43 -18.53
N GLU A 258 3.83 -14.30 -19.17
CA GLU A 258 4.72 -15.41 -19.51
C GLU A 258 6.06 -15.20 -18.80
N LEU A 259 6.57 -16.24 -18.13
CA LEU A 259 7.89 -16.20 -17.52
C LEU A 259 8.95 -16.59 -18.55
N VAL A 260 9.90 -15.69 -18.78
CA VAL A 260 11.07 -15.91 -19.64
C VAL A 260 12.31 -15.89 -18.75
N GLU A 261 12.99 -17.03 -18.64
CA GLU A 261 14.29 -17.13 -17.95
C GLU A 261 15.42 -16.64 -18.88
N ILE A 262 16.32 -15.81 -18.35
CA ILE A 262 17.44 -15.17 -19.07
C ILE A 262 18.77 -15.64 -18.47
#